data_AF-A0A356TBZ8-F1
#
_entry.id   AF-A0A356TBZ8-F1
#
_cell.length_a   1.000
_cell.length_b   1.000
_cell.length_c   1.000
_cell.angle_alpha   90.00
_cell.angle_beta   90.00
_cell.angle_gamma   90.00
#
_symmetry.space_group_name_H-M   'P 1'
#
loop_
_entity.id
_entity.type
_entity.pdbx_description
1 polymer ?
#
loop_
_entity_poly.entity_id
_entity_poly.type
_entity_poly.pdbx_seq_one_letter_code
_entity_poly.pdbx_strand_id
1 'polypeptide(L)'
;CAFNTFGGIMLSQEWEAVVGPMLEGREDWVSGIVGVINALGWGRWHVEGLTPNEELRVAIDNTYESTGYLAEHGESKVGPVCFLATGGVAGIMNLIYHGDILARPALTQEYYAELFEGSGRFVAEEVACRAAGAPRCELVARRP
;
A
#
# COMPACT_ATOMS: atom_id res chain seq x y z
N CYS A 1 6.07 6.77 -2.77
CA CYS A 1 6.82 5.68 -2.08
C CYS A 1 6.68 4.34 -2.80
N ALA A 2 5.45 3.89 -3.09
CA ALA A 2 5.18 2.54 -3.57
C ALA A 2 5.93 2.11 -4.85
N PHE A 3 5.98 2.94 -5.90
CA PHE A 3 6.56 2.52 -7.20
C PHE A 3 7.97 1.93 -7.08
N ASN A 4 8.94 2.72 -6.60
CA ASN A 4 10.32 2.25 -6.47
C ASN A 4 10.51 1.31 -5.26
N THR A 5 9.79 1.53 -4.15
CA THR A 5 10.01 0.73 -2.94
C THR A 5 9.36 -0.65 -3.08
N PHE A 6 8.05 -0.70 -3.29
CA PHE A 6 7.32 -1.96 -3.40
C PHE A 6 7.61 -2.65 -4.72
N GLY A 7 7.64 -1.90 -5.82
CA GLY A 7 8.05 -2.45 -7.11
C GLY A 7 9.48 -2.98 -7.06
N GLY A 8 10.41 -2.25 -6.43
CA GLY A 8 11.79 -2.71 -6.26
C GLY A 8 11.90 -4.00 -5.44
N ILE A 9 11.17 -4.07 -4.32
CA ILE A 9 11.08 -5.29 -3.48
C ILE A 9 10.51 -6.44 -4.31
N MET A 10 9.33 -6.26 -4.92
CA MET A 10 8.65 -7.25 -5.75
C MET A 10 9.48 -7.74 -6.94
N LEU A 11 10.44 -6.92 -7.39
CA LEU A 11 11.34 -7.28 -8.48
C LEU A 11 12.70 -7.82 -8.02
N SER A 12 12.94 -7.90 -6.71
CA SER A 12 14.25 -8.28 -6.17
C SER A 12 14.45 -9.79 -6.12
N GLN A 13 15.70 -10.23 -5.99
CA GLN A 13 16.02 -11.65 -5.82
C GLN A 13 15.58 -12.15 -4.43
N GLU A 14 15.56 -11.27 -3.44
CA GLU A 14 15.09 -11.57 -2.08
C GLU A 14 13.59 -11.86 -2.05
N TRP A 15 12.78 -11.15 -2.85
CA TRP A 15 11.37 -11.48 -3.02
C TRP A 15 11.20 -12.87 -3.61
N GLU A 16 11.89 -13.18 -4.71
CA GLU A 16 11.84 -14.50 -5.34
C GLU A 16 12.29 -15.63 -4.40
N ALA A 17 13.30 -15.36 -3.56
CA ALA A 17 13.86 -16.37 -2.65
C ALA A 17 13.00 -16.60 -1.40
N VAL A 18 12.37 -15.55 -0.86
CA VAL A 18 11.71 -15.59 0.45
C VAL A 18 10.19 -15.61 0.33
N VAL A 19 9.64 -14.72 -0.48
CA VAL A 19 8.18 -14.55 -0.61
C VAL A 19 7.63 -15.44 -1.72
N GLY A 20 8.31 -15.49 -2.87
CA GLY A 20 7.93 -16.24 -4.07
C GLY A 20 7.45 -17.68 -3.80
N PRO A 21 8.13 -18.49 -2.97
CA PRO A 21 7.72 -19.87 -2.70
C PRO A 21 6.37 -20.02 -1.96
N MET A 22 5.83 -18.93 -1.41
CA MET A 22 4.56 -18.89 -0.69
C MET A 22 3.40 -18.35 -1.54
N LEU A 23 3.68 -17.89 -2.77
CA LEU A 23 2.67 -17.29 -3.65
C LEU A 23 2.05 -18.36 -4.56
N GLU A 24 0.74 -18.52 -4.50
CA GLU A 24 -0.02 -19.42 -5.38
C GLU A 24 -0.72 -18.64 -6.52
N GLY A 25 -1.10 -17.39 -6.27
CA GLY A 25 -1.80 -16.53 -7.22
C GLY A 25 -1.43 -15.04 -7.13
N ARG A 26 -2.06 -14.23 -7.99
CA ARG A 26 -1.85 -12.77 -8.03
C ARG A 26 -2.25 -12.10 -6.73
N GLU A 27 -3.32 -12.58 -6.12
CA GLU A 27 -3.88 -12.09 -4.87
C GLU A 27 -2.87 -12.22 -3.72
N ASP A 28 -2.05 -13.26 -3.72
CA ASP A 28 -1.05 -13.49 -2.67
C ASP A 28 0.06 -12.45 -2.68
N TRP A 29 0.30 -11.76 -3.79
CA TRP A 29 1.27 -10.66 -3.86
C TRP A 29 0.87 -9.51 -2.94
N VAL A 30 -0.43 -9.29 -2.73
CA VAL A 30 -0.94 -8.28 -1.78
C VAL A 30 -0.55 -8.66 -0.35
N SER A 31 -0.81 -9.90 0.05
CA SER A 31 -0.44 -10.41 1.38
C SER A 31 1.09 -10.47 1.55
N GLY A 32 1.82 -10.87 0.51
CA GLY A 32 3.28 -10.95 0.49
C GLY A 32 3.94 -9.60 0.74
N ILE A 33 3.53 -8.55 0.00
CA ILE A 33 4.10 -7.21 0.21
C ILE A 33 3.68 -6.61 1.55
N VAL A 34 2.46 -6.87 2.03
CA VAL A 34 2.02 -6.46 3.37
C VAL A 34 2.88 -7.14 4.45
N GLY A 35 3.23 -8.41 4.27
CA GLY A 35 4.18 -9.13 5.12
C GLY A 35 5.54 -8.43 5.19
N VAL A 36 6.09 -8.01 4.05
CA VAL A 36 7.35 -7.24 4.00
C VAL A 36 7.20 -5.87 4.66
N ILE A 37 6.11 -5.13 4.40
CA ILE A 37 5.84 -3.82 4.99
C ILE A 37 5.81 -3.89 6.52
N ASN A 38 5.23 -4.95 7.09
CA ASN A 38 5.23 -5.17 8.54
C ASN A 38 6.64 -5.32 9.13
N ALA A 39 7.62 -5.82 8.35
CA ALA A 39 9.02 -5.86 8.76
C ALA A 39 9.73 -4.49 8.66
N LEU A 40 9.23 -3.57 7.83
CA LEU A 40 9.79 -2.21 7.68
C LEU A 40 9.40 -1.27 8.85
N GLY A 41 8.45 -1.66 9.69
CA GLY A 41 8.08 -0.92 10.90
C GLY A 41 7.13 0.26 10.67
N TRP A 42 6.35 0.26 9.58
CA TRP A 42 5.42 1.35 9.26
C TRP A 42 4.05 1.26 9.98
N GLY A 43 3.99 0.50 11.06
CA GLY A 43 2.76 0.06 11.71
C GLY A 43 2.47 -1.41 11.44
N ARG A 44 1.39 -1.94 12.01
CA ARG A 44 0.93 -3.31 11.78
C ARG A 44 -0.23 -3.30 10.78
N TRP A 45 0.09 -3.64 9.54
CA TRP A 45 -0.81 -3.67 8.40
C TRP A 45 -1.56 -5.01 8.35
N HIS A 46 -2.86 -4.93 8.12
CA HIS A 46 -3.78 -6.06 7.97
C HIS A 46 -4.56 -5.90 6.68
N VAL A 47 -4.59 -6.95 5.86
CA VAL A 47 -5.50 -7.01 4.70
C VAL A 47 -6.88 -7.42 5.22
N GLU A 48 -7.81 -6.47 5.28
CA GLU A 48 -9.19 -6.68 5.76
C GLU A 48 -10.13 -7.17 4.66
N GLY A 49 -9.72 -6.99 3.39
CA GLY A 49 -10.44 -7.52 2.25
C GLY A 49 -9.79 -7.14 0.94
N LEU A 50 -9.92 -8.04 -0.04
CA LEU A 50 -9.46 -7.84 -1.41
C LEU A 50 -10.53 -8.36 -2.36
N THR A 51 -11.02 -7.49 -3.24
CA THR A 51 -11.75 -7.89 -4.43
C THR A 51 -10.81 -7.67 -5.62
N PRO A 52 -10.37 -8.75 -6.31
CA PRO A 52 -9.35 -8.65 -7.36
C PRO A 52 -9.67 -7.58 -8.40
N ASN A 53 -8.68 -6.73 -8.70
CA ASN A 53 -8.79 -5.63 -9.67
C ASN A 53 -9.92 -4.59 -9.40
N GLU A 54 -10.51 -4.59 -8.21
CA GLU A 54 -11.62 -3.69 -7.87
C GLU A 54 -11.35 -2.90 -6.59
N GLU A 55 -11.04 -3.57 -5.49
CA GLU A 55 -10.95 -2.94 -4.17
C GLU A 55 -9.93 -3.64 -3.26
N LEU A 56 -9.13 -2.85 -2.53
CA LEU A 56 -8.33 -3.32 -1.41
C LEU A 56 -8.67 -2.52 -0.15
N ARG A 57 -8.98 -3.22 0.94
CA ARG A 57 -9.18 -2.64 2.28
C ARG A 57 -8.05 -3.07 3.20
N VAL A 58 -7.40 -2.08 3.82
CA VAL A 58 -6.29 -2.28 4.74
C VAL A 58 -6.57 -1.55 6.04
N ALA A 59 -6.38 -2.23 7.16
CA ALA A 59 -6.29 -1.59 8.47
C ALA A 59 -4.83 -1.55 8.93
N ILE A 60 -4.46 -0.50 9.66
CA ILE A 60 -3.11 -0.35 10.21
C ILE A 60 -3.20 0.06 11.68
N ASP A 61 -2.70 -0.81 12.56
CA ASP A 61 -2.52 -0.47 13.96
C ASP A 61 -1.21 0.29 14.15
N ASN A 62 -1.26 1.38 14.92
CA ASN A 62 -0.10 2.18 15.31
C ASN A 62 0.78 2.57 14.12
N THR A 63 0.18 3.14 13.07
CA THR A 63 0.95 3.69 11.94
C THR A 63 1.99 4.66 12.45
N TYR A 64 3.20 4.64 11.89
CA TYR A 64 4.25 5.55 12.35
C TYR A 64 3.86 7.02 12.09
N GLU A 65 3.08 7.28 11.02
CA GLU A 65 2.60 8.61 10.66
C GLU A 65 1.59 9.16 11.67
N SER A 66 0.53 8.41 11.98
CA SER A 66 -0.47 8.82 12.96
C SER A 66 0.10 8.86 14.38
N THR A 67 1.02 7.96 14.71
CA THR A 67 1.68 7.92 16.01
C THR A 67 2.62 9.10 16.19
N GLY A 68 3.44 9.39 15.18
CA GLY A 68 4.32 10.56 15.17
C GLY A 68 3.52 11.86 15.21
N TYR A 69 2.48 11.97 14.38
CA TYR A 69 1.61 13.15 14.36
C TYR A 69 0.98 13.41 15.73
N LEU A 70 0.40 12.39 16.37
CA LEU A 70 -0.20 12.55 17.70
C LEU A 70 0.83 12.96 18.76
N ALA A 71 2.06 12.46 18.68
CA ALA A 71 3.11 12.82 19.62
C ALA A 71 3.58 14.27 19.44
N GLU A 72 3.64 14.78 18.21
CA GLU A 72 4.18 16.11 17.89
C GLU A 72 3.12 17.22 17.87
N HIS A 73 1.90 16.89 17.48
CA HIS A 73 0.84 17.86 17.18
C HIS A 73 -0.46 17.61 17.94
N GLY A 74 -0.59 16.46 18.62
CA GLY A 74 -1.85 16.04 19.19
C GLY A 74 -2.86 15.60 18.12
N GLU A 75 -4.14 15.70 18.42
CA GLU A 75 -5.21 15.23 17.53
C GLU A 75 -5.36 16.15 16.31
N SER A 76 -5.37 15.54 15.12
CA SER A 76 -5.60 16.24 13.86
C SER A 76 -7.02 16.82 13.83
N LYS A 77 -7.12 18.10 13.47
CA LYS A 77 -8.40 18.81 13.27
C LYS A 77 -8.78 19.00 11.81
N VAL A 78 -7.91 18.58 10.90
CA VAL A 78 -8.06 18.78 9.46
C VAL A 78 -8.27 17.47 8.69
N GLY A 79 -8.19 16.33 9.38
CA GLY A 79 -8.51 15.02 8.82
C GLY A 79 -7.36 14.01 8.88
N PRO A 80 -7.37 12.99 8.01
CA PRO A 80 -6.39 11.93 7.95
C PRO A 80 -4.96 12.44 7.67
N VAL A 81 -3.95 11.70 8.13
CA VAL A 81 -2.54 12.15 8.11
C VAL A 81 -1.56 11.09 7.60
N CYS A 82 -2.02 9.87 7.30
CA CYS A 82 -1.15 8.78 6.87
C CYS A 82 -0.96 8.81 5.35
N PHE A 83 -0.23 9.81 4.87
CA PHE A 83 0.00 10.05 3.45
C PHE A 83 0.84 8.94 2.79
N LEU A 84 1.87 8.43 3.49
CA LEU A 84 2.65 7.31 3.03
C LEU A 84 1.78 6.06 2.96
N ALA A 85 1.00 5.76 3.99
CA ALA A 85 0.09 4.62 3.99
C ALA A 85 -0.91 4.72 2.83
N THR A 86 -1.50 5.89 2.61
CA THR A 86 -2.43 6.15 1.51
C THR A 86 -1.79 5.89 0.15
N GLY A 87 -0.62 6.48 -0.11
CA GLY A 87 0.13 6.20 -1.34
C GLY A 87 0.59 4.75 -1.45
N GLY A 88 0.82 4.08 -0.32
CA GLY A 88 1.19 2.67 -0.23
C GLY A 88 0.06 1.75 -0.68
N VAL A 89 -1.12 1.89 -0.10
CA VAL A 89 -2.30 1.04 -0.42
C VAL A 89 -2.74 1.24 -1.87
N ALA A 90 -2.76 2.48 -2.37
CA ALA A 90 -3.00 2.74 -3.80
C ALA A 90 -1.93 2.09 -4.68
N GLY A 91 -0.66 2.21 -4.29
CA GLY A 91 0.48 1.68 -5.03
C GLY A 91 0.53 0.16 -5.11
N ILE A 92 0.10 -0.56 -4.07
CA ILE A 92 -0.06 -2.03 -4.11
C ILE A 92 -1.00 -2.42 -5.26
N MET A 93 -2.17 -1.81 -5.32
CA MET A 93 -3.14 -2.08 -6.40
C MET A 93 -2.64 -1.65 -7.77
N ASN A 94 -1.97 -0.49 -7.86
CA ASN A 94 -1.41 -0.02 -9.13
C ASN A 94 -0.31 -0.94 -9.66
N LEU A 95 0.58 -1.44 -8.81
CA LEU A 95 1.63 -2.37 -9.23
C LEU A 95 1.06 -3.73 -9.62
N ILE A 96 0.16 -4.30 -8.81
CA ILE A 96 -0.31 -5.68 -9.01
C ILE A 96 -1.39 -5.78 -10.09
N TYR A 97 -2.35 -4.85 -10.14
CA TYR A 97 -3.54 -4.98 -10.99
C TYR A 97 -3.56 -4.01 -12.17
N HIS A 98 -2.95 -2.83 -12.07
CA HIS A 98 -2.93 -1.87 -13.17
C HIS A 98 -1.69 -2.04 -14.05
N GLY A 99 -0.50 -2.22 -13.46
CA GLY A 99 0.77 -2.34 -14.18
C GLY A 99 1.29 -3.76 -14.41
N ASP A 100 0.68 -4.76 -13.77
CA ASP A 100 1.10 -6.16 -13.85
C ASP A 100 2.59 -6.38 -13.52
N ILE A 101 3.01 -5.97 -12.32
CA ILE A 101 4.39 -6.14 -11.82
C ILE A 101 4.90 -7.60 -11.88
N LEU A 102 3.99 -8.56 -11.90
CA LEU A 102 4.26 -10.00 -12.06
C LEU A 102 4.93 -10.31 -13.41
N ALA A 103 4.71 -9.50 -14.44
CA ALA A 103 5.38 -9.58 -15.73
C ALA A 103 6.82 -9.06 -15.70
N ARG A 104 7.31 -8.64 -14.52
CA ARG A 104 8.67 -8.18 -14.26
C ARG A 104 9.09 -6.96 -15.11
N PRO A 105 8.27 -5.90 -15.24
CA PRO A 105 8.61 -4.73 -16.03
C PRO A 105 9.81 -3.97 -15.44
N ALA A 106 10.52 -3.23 -16.28
CA ALA A 106 11.50 -2.25 -15.81
C ALA A 106 10.78 -1.06 -15.16
N LEU A 107 11.26 -0.61 -13.99
CA LEU A 107 10.72 0.56 -13.29
C LEU A 107 11.23 1.86 -13.94
N THR A 108 10.68 2.20 -15.10
CA THR A 108 11.02 3.43 -15.83
C THR A 108 10.08 4.58 -15.49
N GLN A 109 10.44 5.79 -15.92
CA GLN A 109 9.57 6.96 -15.76
C GLN A 109 8.27 6.83 -16.56
N GLU A 110 8.31 6.18 -17.72
CA GLU A 110 7.14 5.95 -18.56
C GLU A 110 6.16 4.99 -17.88
N TYR A 111 6.69 3.90 -17.31
CA TYR A 111 5.88 2.97 -16.52
C TYR A 111 5.31 3.62 -15.26
N TYR A 112 6.07 4.49 -14.59
CA TYR A 112 5.54 5.30 -13.50
C TYR A 112 4.34 6.16 -13.94
N ALA A 113 4.48 6.89 -15.05
CA ALA A 113 3.42 7.77 -15.55
C ALA A 113 2.17 6.97 -15.92
N GLU A 114 2.32 5.81 -16.55
CA GLU A 114 1.21 4.90 -16.85
C GLU A 114 0.45 4.49 -15.58
N LEU A 115 1.16 4.16 -14.50
CA LEU A 115 0.57 3.64 -13.27
C LEU A 115 -0.02 4.69 -12.35
N PHE A 116 0.58 5.88 -12.30
CA PHE A 116 0.27 6.88 -11.27
C PHE A 116 -0.28 8.21 -11.84
N GLU A 117 -0.15 8.44 -13.14
CA GLU A 117 -0.66 9.64 -13.82
C GLU A 117 -1.76 9.30 -14.83
N GLY A 118 -1.76 8.07 -15.35
CA GLY A 118 -2.74 7.55 -16.29
C GLY A 118 -4.16 7.42 -15.74
N SER A 119 -5.12 7.24 -16.66
CA SER A 119 -6.51 6.94 -16.34
C SER A 119 -6.66 5.50 -15.88
N GLY A 120 -7.70 5.25 -15.08
CA GLY A 120 -7.97 3.94 -14.52
C GLY A 120 -7.11 3.57 -13.31
N ARG A 121 -6.06 4.30 -12.95
CA ARG A 121 -5.27 3.97 -11.74
C ARG A 121 -6.14 3.83 -10.49
N PHE A 122 -5.69 3.01 -9.55
CA PHE A 122 -6.24 2.96 -8.22
C PHE A 122 -5.79 4.18 -7.42
N VAL A 123 -6.73 4.74 -6.68
CA VAL A 123 -6.54 5.80 -5.69
C VAL A 123 -7.00 5.25 -4.35
N ALA A 124 -6.30 5.61 -3.28
CA ALA A 124 -6.67 5.24 -1.92
C ALA A 124 -7.16 6.44 -1.13
N GLU A 125 -8.09 6.18 -0.23
CA GLU A 125 -8.58 7.10 0.78
C GLU A 125 -8.33 6.50 2.17
N GLU A 126 -7.83 7.30 3.11
CA GLU A 126 -7.80 6.96 4.54
C GLU A 126 -9.17 7.31 5.15
N VAL A 127 -10.08 6.33 5.17
CA VAL A 127 -11.48 6.49 5.61
C VAL A 127 -11.64 6.58 7.14
N ALA A 128 -10.63 6.11 7.88
CA ALA A 128 -10.53 6.30 9.33
C ALA A 128 -9.06 6.56 9.69
N CYS A 129 -8.80 7.53 10.57
CA CYS A 129 -7.44 7.88 10.98
C CYS A 129 -7.33 7.95 12.49
N ARG A 130 -6.32 7.26 13.04
CA ARG A 130 -6.03 7.29 14.48
C ARG A 130 -5.72 8.70 14.99
N ALA A 131 -4.99 9.50 14.21
CA ALA A 131 -4.70 10.88 14.59
C ALA A 131 -5.95 11.77 14.60
N ALA A 132 -7.03 11.37 13.94
CA ALA A 132 -8.33 12.05 13.93
C ALA A 132 -9.35 11.40 14.88
N GLY A 133 -8.89 10.62 15.86
CA GLY A 133 -9.73 10.04 16.93
C GLY A 133 -10.30 8.64 16.64
N ALA A 134 -10.02 8.03 15.49
CA ALA A 134 -10.38 6.64 15.23
C ALA A 134 -9.50 5.67 16.07
N PRO A 135 -9.95 4.43 16.34
CA PRO A 135 -9.14 3.46 17.09
C PRO A 135 -7.88 3.00 16.33
N ARG A 136 -7.94 2.97 15.00
CA ARG A 136 -6.85 2.60 14.08
C ARG A 136 -7.02 3.33 12.76
N CYS A 137 -6.03 3.24 11.89
CA CYS A 137 -6.14 3.78 10.53
C CYS A 137 -6.74 2.72 9.60
N GLU A 138 -7.67 3.12 8.74
CA GLU A 138 -8.29 2.26 7.74
C GLU A 138 -8.25 2.95 6.39
N LEU A 139 -7.83 2.20 5.37
CA LEU A 139 -7.58 2.70 4.02
C LEU A 139 -8.30 1.83 3.01
N VAL A 140 -8.84 2.46 1.98
CA VAL A 140 -9.50 1.75 0.89
C VAL A 140 -8.99 2.25 -0.46
N ALA A 141 -8.47 1.35 -1.29
CA ALA A 141 -8.08 1.64 -2.67
C ALA A 141 -9.12 1.12 -3.65
N ARG A 142 -9.52 1.97 -4.61
CA ARG A 142 -10.46 1.70 -5.71
C ARG A 142 -10.06 2.47 -6.97
N ARG A 143 -10.61 2.12 -8.12
CA ARG A 143 -10.57 2.99 -9.30
C ARG A 143 -11.58 4.14 -9.13
N PRO A 144 -11.23 5.38 -9.50
CA PRO A 144 -12.14 6.53 -9.41
C PRO A 144 -13.28 6.48 -10.44
#